data_AF-A0A7J8PTG2-F1
#
_entry.id   AF-A0A7J8PTG2-F1
#
_cell.length_a   1.000
_cell.length_b   1.000
_cell.length_c   1.000
_cell.angle_alpha   90.00
_cell.angle_beta   90.00
_cell.angle_gamma   90.00
#
_symmetry.space_group_name_H-M   'P 1'
#
loop_
_entity.id
_entity.type
_entity.pdbx_description
1 polymer ?
#
loop_
_entity_poly.entity_id
_entity_poly.type
_entity_poly.pdbx_seq_one_letter_code
_entity_poly.pdbx_strand_id
1 'polypeptide(L)'
;MILLVLGVVGVTYYAVVFTNYGPALFDGGLHSFIAVVVLILFHFLLVLLLWSYFTVVLTDSGTVPPNWKPASDEERGEVDPLNESEFDGLQPDLSSQRIRYCWKCNQFKPPRCHHCSV
;
A
#
# COMPACT_ATOMS: atom_id res chain seq x y z
N MET A 1 5.34 5.01 -14.22
CA MET A 1 3.98 4.98 -13.63
C MET A 1 3.61 6.30 -12.95
N ILE A 2 4.53 6.93 -12.20
CA ILE A 2 4.26 8.20 -11.52
C ILE A 2 3.78 9.33 -12.45
N LEU A 3 4.50 9.57 -13.56
CA LEU A 3 4.13 10.61 -14.53
C LEU A 3 2.75 10.38 -15.17
N LEU A 4 2.37 9.12 -15.40
CA LEU A 4 1.05 8.78 -15.93
C LEU A 4 -0.04 9.17 -14.94
N VAL A 5 0.11 8.78 -13.66
CA VAL A 5 -0.86 9.11 -12.60
C VAL A 5 -0.99 10.63 -12.45
N LEU A 6 0.13 11.35 -12.37
CA LEU A 6 0.11 12.81 -12.26
C LEU A 6 -0.50 13.47 -13.51
N GLY A 7 -0.26 12.93 -14.70
CA GLY A 7 -0.88 13.40 -15.94
C GLY A 7 -2.40 13.24 -15.93
N VAL A 8 -2.91 12.08 -15.55
CA VAL A 8 -4.36 11.82 -15.44
C VAL A 8 -4.99 12.72 -14.38
N VAL A 9 -4.36 12.87 -13.22
CA VAL A 9 -4.84 13.79 -12.16
C VAL A 9 -4.83 15.25 -12.64
N GLY A 10 -3.79 15.68 -13.36
CA GLY A 10 -3.71 17.04 -13.91
C GLY A 10 -4.80 17.32 -14.95
N VAL A 11 -5.04 16.39 -15.88
CA VAL A 11 -6.09 16.54 -16.90
C VAL A 11 -7.48 16.55 -16.27
N THR A 12 -7.74 15.68 -15.30
CA THR A 12 -9.02 15.66 -14.59
C THR A 12 -9.23 16.93 -13.76
N TYR A 13 -8.20 17.44 -13.08
CA TYR A 13 -8.25 18.74 -12.41
C TYR A 13 -8.59 19.87 -13.38
N TYR A 14 -7.91 19.92 -14.53
CA TYR A 14 -8.16 20.93 -15.55
C TYR A 14 -9.61 20.88 -16.05
N ALA A 15 -10.11 19.68 -16.38
CA ALA A 15 -11.48 19.51 -16.85
C ALA A 15 -12.51 19.90 -15.78
N VAL A 16 -12.36 19.45 -14.54
CA VAL A 16 -13.35 19.75 -13.49
C VAL A 16 -13.33 21.23 -13.11
N VAL A 17 -12.14 21.78 -12.86
CA VAL A 17 -12.01 23.13 -12.30
C VAL A 17 -12.08 24.21 -13.37
N PHE A 18 -11.32 24.11 -14.46
CA PHE A 18 -11.22 25.21 -15.42
C PHE A 18 -12.27 25.15 -16.53
N THR A 19 -12.65 23.96 -17.00
CA THR A 19 -13.59 23.87 -18.13
C THR A 19 -15.05 23.77 -17.70
N ASN A 20 -15.34 23.18 -16.53
CA ASN A 20 -16.72 22.95 -16.07
C ASN A 20 -17.15 23.91 -14.96
N TYR A 21 -16.62 23.73 -13.74
CA TYR A 21 -17.16 24.42 -12.56
C TYR A 21 -16.62 25.84 -12.38
N GLY A 22 -15.44 26.17 -12.89
CA GLY A 22 -14.88 27.52 -12.87
C GLY A 22 -15.78 28.53 -13.60
N PRO A 23 -16.18 28.27 -14.86
CA PRO A 23 -17.15 29.12 -15.56
C PRO A 23 -18.50 29.21 -14.83
N ALA A 24 -18.99 28.09 -14.29
CA ALA A 24 -20.27 28.03 -13.57
C ALA A 24 -20.32 28.91 -12.29
N LEU A 25 -19.17 29.34 -11.75
CA LEU A 25 -19.14 30.31 -10.65
C LEU A 25 -19.65 31.69 -11.09
N PHE A 26 -19.45 32.05 -12.36
CA PHE A 26 -19.81 33.36 -12.90
C PHE A 26 -21.28 33.46 -13.34
N ASP A 27 -21.97 32.33 -13.51
CA ASP A 27 -23.39 32.27 -13.91
C ASP A 27 -24.35 32.75 -12.80
N GLY A 28 -23.86 32.85 -11.55
CA GLY A 28 -24.65 33.30 -10.41
C GLY A 28 -25.75 32.32 -9.98
N GLY A 29 -26.56 32.73 -9.00
CA GLY A 29 -27.70 31.96 -8.52
C GLY A 29 -27.36 30.58 -7.93
N LEU A 30 -28.28 29.62 -8.07
CA LEU A 30 -28.12 28.26 -7.54
C LEU A 30 -26.97 27.49 -8.21
N HIS A 31 -26.69 27.75 -9.49
CA HIS A 31 -25.61 27.09 -10.22
C HIS A 31 -24.23 27.44 -9.64
N SER A 32 -24.00 28.72 -9.32
CA SER A 32 -22.77 29.16 -8.66
C SER A 32 -22.60 28.55 -7.26
N PHE A 33 -23.69 28.46 -6.47
CA PHE A 33 -23.65 27.81 -5.15
C PHE A 33 -23.27 26.32 -5.25
N ILE A 34 -23.93 25.58 -6.17
CA ILE A 34 -23.62 24.15 -6.41
C ILE A 34 -22.16 24.00 -6.85
N ALA A 35 -21.69 24.87 -7.75
CA ALA A 35 -20.31 24.82 -8.24
C ALA A 35 -19.29 25.04 -7.12
N VAL A 36 -19.55 25.97 -6.19
CA VAL A 36 -18.69 26.17 -5.00
C VAL A 36 -18.65 24.92 -4.12
N VAL A 37 -19.81 24.31 -3.81
CA VAL A 37 -19.86 23.09 -2.99
C VAL A 37 -19.09 21.95 -3.65
N VAL A 38 -19.30 21.74 -4.95
CA VAL A 38 -18.59 20.70 -5.71
C VAL A 38 -17.09 20.95 -5.74
N LEU A 39 -16.66 22.19 -5.98
CA LEU A 39 -15.23 22.54 -5.98
C LEU A 39 -14.58 22.32 -4.62
N ILE A 40 -15.25 22.67 -3.51
CA ILE A 40 -14.72 22.44 -2.17
C ILE A 40 -14.52 20.94 -1.92
N LEU A 41 -15.56 20.13 -2.19
CA LEU A 41 -15.48 18.68 -2.02
C LEU A 41 -14.41 18.06 -2.92
N PHE A 42 -14.33 18.50 -4.17
CA PHE A 42 -13.34 18.02 -5.12
C PHE A 42 -11.92 18.32 -4.66
N HIS A 43 -11.62 19.55 -4.22
CA HIS A 43 -10.29 19.90 -3.73
C HIS A 43 -9.92 19.15 -2.46
N PHE A 44 -10.88 18.96 -1.55
CA PHE A 44 -10.66 18.16 -0.34
C PHE A 44 -10.26 16.72 -0.69
N LEU A 45 -11.02 16.06 -1.57
CA LEU A 45 -10.71 14.71 -2.03
C LEU A 45 -9.39 14.64 -2.82
N LEU A 46 -9.10 15.65 -3.64
CA LEU A 46 -7.84 15.75 -4.40
C LEU A 46 -6.64 15.85 -3.46
N VAL A 47 -6.71 16.68 -2.42
CA VAL A 47 -5.65 16.80 -1.42
C VAL A 47 -5.44 15.45 -0.72
N LEU A 48 -6.51 14.77 -0.30
CA LEU A 48 -6.41 13.45 0.32
C LEU A 48 -5.81 12.39 -0.62
N LEU A 49 -6.19 12.43 -1.90
CA LEU A 49 -5.65 11.52 -2.92
C LEU A 49 -4.16 11.75 -3.14
N LEU A 50 -3.76 13.01 -3.37
CA LEU A 50 -2.36 13.36 -3.59
C LEU A 50 -1.52 13.05 -2.35
N TRP A 51 -2.03 13.39 -1.16
CA TRP A 51 -1.38 13.04 0.11
C TRP A 51 -1.12 11.55 0.20
N SER A 52 -2.17 10.74 0.04
CA SER A 52 -2.06 9.27 0.10
C SER A 52 -1.08 8.74 -0.95
N TYR A 53 -1.15 9.25 -2.18
CA TYR A 53 -0.26 8.85 -3.25
C TYR A 53 1.21 9.14 -2.94
N PHE A 54 1.52 10.37 -2.51
CA PHE A 54 2.89 10.75 -2.17
C PHE A 54 3.39 10.01 -0.94
N THR A 55 2.54 9.75 0.06
CA THR A 55 2.95 8.93 1.21
C THR A 55 3.35 7.52 0.76
N VAL A 56 2.63 6.87 -0.15
CA VAL A 56 3.00 5.53 -0.63
C VAL A 56 4.28 5.56 -1.48
N VAL A 57 4.44 6.55 -2.35
CA VAL A 57 5.58 6.64 -3.26
C VAL A 57 6.87 7.03 -2.55
N LEU A 58 6.80 7.88 -1.53
CA LEU A 58 7.97 8.44 -0.85
C LEU A 58 8.32 7.72 0.45
N THR A 59 7.43 6.88 0.98
CA THR A 59 7.74 6.11 2.19
C THR A 59 8.65 4.95 1.81
N ASP A 60 9.81 4.89 2.47
CA ASP A 60 10.73 3.76 2.38
C ASP A 60 10.03 2.47 2.83
N SER A 61 10.22 1.37 2.07
CA SER A 61 9.57 0.09 2.35
C SER A 61 10.08 -0.61 3.63
N GLY A 62 11.06 -0.01 4.31
CA GLY A 62 11.69 -0.52 5.49
C GLY A 62 12.84 -1.45 5.14
N THR A 63 13.75 -1.64 6.11
CA THR A 63 14.89 -2.54 6.00
C THR A 63 14.91 -3.51 7.17
N VAL A 64 15.59 -4.65 6.99
CA VAL A 64 15.78 -5.61 8.08
C VAL A 64 16.65 -4.95 9.16
N PRO A 65 16.24 -4.95 10.43
CA PRO A 65 17.03 -4.38 11.51
C PRO A 65 18.44 -4.98 11.57
N PRO A 66 19.47 -4.17 11.86
CA PRO A 66 20.83 -4.68 11.98
C PRO A 66 20.91 -5.71 13.11
N ASN A 67 21.54 -6.85 12.85
CA ASN A 67 21.66 -7.99 13.76
C ASN A 67 20.36 -8.77 14.03
N TRP A 68 19.35 -8.67 13.15
CA TRP A 68 18.21 -9.58 13.23
C TRP A 68 18.69 -11.04 13.13
N LYS A 69 18.40 -11.82 14.17
CA LYS A 69 18.67 -13.26 14.24
C LYS A 69 17.41 -13.95 14.75
N PRO A 70 16.91 -14.99 14.08
CA PRO A 70 15.79 -15.76 14.59
C PRO A 70 16.19 -16.42 15.91
N ALA A 71 15.42 -16.20 16.98
CA ALA A 71 15.61 -16.87 18.27
C ALA A 71 15.17 -18.35 18.20
N SER A 72 14.10 -18.59 17.44
CA SER A 72 13.53 -19.87 17.02
C SER A 72 12.45 -19.56 15.96
N ASP A 73 11.96 -20.55 15.22
CA ASP A 73 11.01 -20.35 14.11
C ASP A 73 9.61 -19.94 14.63
N GLU A 74 9.40 -18.63 14.88
CA GLU A 74 8.18 -18.07 15.48
C GLU A 74 6.94 -18.07 14.53
N GLU A 75 7.07 -18.53 13.29
CA GLU A 75 5.96 -18.54 12.32
C GLU A 75 4.95 -19.69 12.53
N ARG A 76 5.08 -20.48 13.61
CA ARG A 76 4.09 -21.52 14.02
C ARG A 76 3.21 -21.11 15.22
N GLY A 77 3.31 -19.88 15.73
CA GLY A 77 2.59 -19.46 16.95
C GLY A 77 1.07 -19.27 16.82
N GLU A 78 0.50 -19.34 15.61
CA GLU A 78 -0.94 -19.11 15.38
C GLU A 78 -1.47 -20.00 14.24
N VAL A 79 -1.23 -21.31 14.34
CA VAL A 79 -2.03 -22.30 13.61
C VAL A 79 -2.95 -22.98 14.62
N ASP A 80 -4.24 -22.67 14.48
CA ASP A 80 -5.39 -23.23 15.21
C ASP A 80 -5.24 -24.75 15.46
N PRO A 81 -5.32 -25.23 16.72
CA PRO A 81 -5.10 -26.64 17.06
C PRO A 81 -6.21 -27.61 16.62
N LEU A 82 -7.15 -27.19 15.76
CA LEU A 82 -8.31 -28.00 15.38
C LEU A 82 -8.11 -28.93 14.17
N ASN A 83 -6.88 -29.09 13.65
CA ASN A 83 -6.63 -29.95 12.48
C ASN A 83 -5.56 -31.04 12.68
N GLU A 84 -5.11 -31.31 13.91
CA GLU A 84 -4.14 -32.39 14.22
C GLU A 84 -4.82 -33.70 14.69
N SER A 85 -5.90 -34.12 14.04
CA SER A 85 -6.40 -35.49 14.21
C SER A 85 -6.33 -36.24 12.88
N GLU A 86 -5.51 -37.28 12.90
CA GLU A 86 -5.44 -38.39 11.94
C GLU A 86 -4.67 -38.11 10.65
N PHE A 87 -3.37 -38.42 10.63
CA PHE A 87 -2.83 -39.41 9.69
C PHE A 87 -1.39 -39.82 10.07
N ASP A 88 -1.32 -41.07 10.53
CA ASP A 88 -0.23 -42.05 10.50
C ASP A 88 1.14 -41.69 9.84
N GLY A 89 2.22 -41.87 10.59
CA GLY A 89 3.29 -42.77 10.14
C GLY A 89 4.40 -42.28 9.19
N LEU A 90 4.53 -41.00 8.83
CA LEU A 90 5.75 -40.49 8.18
C LEU A 90 6.33 -39.30 8.95
N GLN A 91 7.65 -39.35 9.18
CA GLN A 91 8.44 -38.29 9.80
C GLN A 91 7.95 -36.91 9.32
N PRO A 92 7.61 -35.97 10.21
CA PRO A 92 7.42 -34.58 9.80
C PRO A 92 8.78 -34.14 9.28
N ASP A 93 8.84 -33.90 7.98
CA ASP A 93 10.04 -33.50 7.29
C ASP A 93 10.68 -32.32 8.05
N LEU A 94 11.82 -32.58 8.71
CA LEU A 94 12.65 -31.62 9.44
C LEU A 94 13.11 -30.46 8.53
N SER A 95 12.73 -30.47 7.25
CA SER A 95 12.92 -29.41 6.27
C SER A 95 12.01 -28.18 6.48
N SER A 96 10.92 -28.29 7.25
CA SER A 96 9.99 -27.16 7.48
C SER A 96 10.43 -26.20 8.60
N GLN A 97 11.56 -26.47 9.27
CA GLN A 97 12.20 -25.62 10.30
C GLN A 97 13.30 -24.72 9.70
N ARG A 98 13.22 -24.40 8.41
CA ARG A 98 14.30 -23.69 7.71
C ARG A 98 14.12 -22.19 7.90
N ILE A 99 14.90 -21.68 8.86
CA ILE A 99 15.35 -20.28 8.93
C ILE A 99 15.43 -19.69 7.51
N ARG A 100 14.54 -18.74 7.21
CA ARG A 100 14.46 -18.17 5.88
C ARG A 100 15.63 -17.21 5.66
N TYR A 101 16.45 -17.49 4.66
CA TYR A 101 17.61 -16.67 4.31
C TYR A 101 17.44 -15.99 2.95
N CYS A 102 17.93 -14.76 2.80
CA CYS A 102 18.06 -14.10 1.50
C CYS A 102 19.52 -14.13 1.05
N TRP A 103 19.83 -14.97 0.05
CA TRP A 103 21.17 -15.05 -0.52
C TRP A 103 21.62 -13.75 -1.19
N LYS A 104 20.69 -13.01 -1.82
CA LYS A 104 21.01 -11.74 -2.50
C LYS A 104 21.31 -10.60 -1.52
N CYS A 105 20.62 -10.56 -0.38
CA CYS A 105 20.86 -9.55 0.65
C CYS A 105 21.89 -9.99 1.71
N ASN A 106 22.27 -11.27 1.73
CA ASN A 106 23.13 -11.89 2.74
C ASN A 106 22.64 -11.64 4.19
N GLN A 107 21.33 -11.77 4.41
CA GLN A 107 20.66 -11.54 5.70
C GLN A 107 19.58 -12.60 5.93
N PHE A 108 19.32 -12.91 7.20
CA PHE A 108 18.15 -13.69 7.60
C PHE A 108 16.87 -12.86 7.37
N LYS A 109 15.78 -13.50 6.94
CA LYS A 109 14.48 -12.86 6.64
C LYS A 109 13.54 -12.93 7.86
N PRO A 110 13.11 -11.79 8.43
CA PRO A 110 12.08 -11.77 9.46
C PRO A 110 10.74 -12.37 8.99
N PRO A 111 9.83 -12.71 9.94
CA PRO A 111 8.46 -13.07 9.61
C PRO A 111 7.82 -12.03 8.68
N ARG A 112 7.10 -12.50 7.65
CA ARG A 112 6.37 -11.65 6.66
C ARG A 112 7.26 -10.75 5.77
N CYS A 113 8.60 -10.84 5.85
CA CYS A 113 9.50 -10.09 4.98
C CYS A 113 9.88 -10.89 3.72
N HIS A 114 9.81 -10.23 2.56
CA HIS A 114 10.20 -10.78 1.27
C HIS A 114 11.23 -9.89 0.57
N HIS A 115 12.07 -10.49 -0.27
CA HIS A 115 12.99 -9.74 -1.11
C HIS A 115 12.23 -9.18 -2.31
N CYS A 116 12.26 -7.86 -2.48
CA CYS A 116 11.84 -7.21 -3.71
C CYS A 116 13.02 -7.16 -4.68
N SER A 117 12.85 -7.70 -5.89
CA SER A 117 13.91 -7.72 -6.92
C SER A 117 13.89 -6.50 -7.85
N VAL A 118 12.88 -5.65 -7.70
CA VAL A 118 12.67 -4.44 -8.51
C VAL A 118 13.76 -3.41 -8.25
#